data_AF-A0A3S1ZIX9-F1
#
_entry.id   AF-A0A3S1ZIX9-F1
#
_cell.length_a   1.000
_cell.length_b   1.000
_cell.length_c   1.000
_cell.angle_alpha   90.00
_cell.angle_beta   90.00
_cell.angle_gamma   90.00
#
_symmetry.space_group_name_H-M   'P 1'
#
loop_
_entity.id
_entity.type
_entity.pdbx_description
1 polymer ?
#
loop_
_entity_poly.entity_id
_entity_poly.type
_entity_poly.pdbx_seq_one_letter_code
_entity_poly.pdbx_strand_id
1 'polypeptide(L)'
;LKEGKTGWDAFPNTGQGKVDAQTGPLTAALKDTNIRLETGCYVEYLEASTDGKTIAAIHYRQNGELKKVAPKLVILSAGAVNSAVILLRSPSADGNGLANRSDQVGRNFMNHNSSAMLAIDPRRRNDAVYQKTLMLNDYYLSDGKSGKPLGNVQLLGKIDGNMLRANVKYTPGFALDFMAGHAVDWYLMCEDLPDPESRIMVDGKDIIMQWRRSNMQ
;
A
#
# COMPACT_ATOMS: atom_id res chain seq x y z
N LEU A 1 -24.13 14.61 -1.75
CA LEU A 1 -24.37 13.22 -2.23
C LEU A 1 -25.24 12.51 -1.20
N LYS A 2 -26.31 11.80 -1.59
CA LYS A 2 -27.20 11.09 -0.64
C LYS A 2 -26.45 10.05 0.21
N GLU A 3 -25.42 9.43 -0.38
CA GLU A 3 -24.63 8.37 0.26
C GLU A 3 -23.32 8.85 0.91
N GLY A 4 -22.88 10.09 0.66
CA GLY A 4 -21.57 10.60 1.10
C GLY A 4 -21.64 11.59 2.26
N LYS A 5 -22.37 11.24 3.34
CA LYS A 5 -22.50 12.11 4.52
C LYS A 5 -21.32 12.01 5.49
N THR A 6 -20.49 10.97 5.34
CA THR A 6 -19.29 10.73 6.14
C THR A 6 -18.15 10.31 5.21
N GLY A 7 -16.93 10.73 5.52
CA GLY A 7 -15.74 10.32 4.76
C GLY A 7 -15.49 8.81 4.83
N TRP A 8 -14.79 8.27 3.83
CA TRP A 8 -14.33 6.86 3.79
C TRP A 8 -12.81 6.76 3.72
N ASP A 9 -12.12 7.81 4.18
CA ASP A 9 -10.67 7.76 4.23
C ASP A 9 -10.25 6.73 5.27
N ALA A 10 -9.32 5.85 4.92
CA ALA A 10 -8.94 4.66 5.70
C ALA A 10 -10.06 3.62 5.98
N PHE A 11 -11.28 3.78 5.44
CA PHE A 11 -12.39 2.83 5.65
C PHE A 11 -12.91 2.24 4.34
N PRO A 12 -13.47 1.01 4.35
CA PRO A 12 -14.19 0.48 3.21
C PRO A 12 -15.47 1.29 2.97
N ASN A 13 -15.90 1.37 1.70
CA ASN A 13 -17.23 1.83 1.35
C ASN A 13 -17.91 0.69 0.59
N THR A 14 -19.08 0.27 1.05
CA THR A 14 -19.88 -0.77 0.40
C THR A 14 -20.80 -0.20 -0.70
N GLY A 15 -20.77 1.12 -0.92
CA GLY A 15 -21.49 1.83 -1.98
C GLY A 15 -20.61 2.16 -3.18
N GLN A 16 -21.03 3.14 -3.98
CA GLN A 16 -20.30 3.58 -5.19
C GLN A 16 -19.41 4.81 -4.95
N GLY A 17 -19.24 5.22 -3.69
CA GLY A 17 -18.54 6.45 -3.32
C GLY A 17 -17.01 6.33 -3.29
N LYS A 18 -16.49 5.11 -3.10
CA LYS A 18 -15.06 4.78 -3.18
C LYS A 18 -14.84 3.79 -4.31
N VAL A 19 -13.98 4.14 -5.26
CA VAL A 19 -13.62 3.25 -6.36
C VAL A 19 -12.40 2.44 -5.96
N ASP A 20 -12.63 1.32 -5.27
CA ASP A 20 -11.60 0.30 -5.04
C ASP A 20 -11.48 -0.66 -6.24
N ALA A 21 -10.53 -1.59 -6.18
CA ALA A 21 -10.28 -2.55 -7.26
C ALA A 21 -11.50 -3.46 -7.55
N GLN A 22 -12.32 -3.76 -6.55
CA GLN A 22 -13.52 -4.57 -6.73
C GLN A 22 -14.60 -3.76 -7.47
N THR A 23 -14.89 -2.56 -6.97
CA THR A 23 -15.93 -1.66 -7.48
C THR A 23 -15.59 -1.10 -8.86
N GLY A 24 -14.32 -0.77 -9.10
CA GLY A 24 -13.86 -0.26 -10.39
C GLY A 24 -13.67 -1.36 -11.44
N PRO A 25 -12.44 -1.88 -11.63
CA PRO A 25 -12.13 -2.76 -12.75
C PRO A 25 -12.66 -4.20 -12.62
N LEU A 26 -12.64 -4.79 -11.42
CA LEU A 26 -12.88 -6.24 -11.28
C LEU A 26 -14.32 -6.64 -11.58
N THR A 27 -15.31 -5.93 -11.02
CA THR A 27 -16.73 -6.24 -11.26
C THR A 27 -17.09 -6.17 -12.75
N ALA A 28 -16.50 -5.22 -13.48
CA ALA A 28 -16.68 -5.12 -14.92
C ALA A 28 -15.99 -6.28 -15.67
N ALA A 29 -14.74 -6.59 -15.30
CA ALA A 29 -13.97 -7.68 -15.92
C ALA A 29 -14.65 -9.05 -15.77
N LEU A 30 -15.24 -9.33 -14.61
CA LEU A 30 -15.91 -10.62 -14.33
C LEU A 30 -17.21 -10.85 -15.12
N LYS A 31 -17.67 -9.87 -15.92
CA LYS A 31 -18.76 -10.09 -16.89
C LYS A 31 -18.30 -10.86 -18.13
N ASP A 32 -17.00 -10.88 -18.41
CA ASP A 32 -16.41 -11.67 -19.50
C ASP A 32 -16.28 -13.13 -19.07
N THR A 33 -16.88 -14.05 -19.83
CA THR A 33 -16.86 -15.49 -19.56
C THR A 33 -15.46 -16.12 -19.68
N ASN A 34 -14.50 -15.43 -20.30
CA ASN A 34 -13.11 -15.88 -20.40
C ASN A 34 -12.29 -15.55 -19.14
N ILE A 35 -12.85 -14.79 -18.20
CA ILE A 35 -12.17 -14.39 -16.96
C ILE A 35 -12.77 -15.18 -15.79
N ARG A 36 -11.90 -15.84 -15.03
CA ARG A 36 -12.28 -16.56 -13.81
C ARG A 36 -11.46 -16.05 -12.63
N LEU A 37 -12.15 -15.71 -11.55
CA LEU A 37 -11.53 -15.39 -10.26
C LEU A 37 -11.60 -16.62 -9.35
N GLU A 38 -10.44 -17.12 -8.98
CA GLU A 38 -10.30 -18.14 -7.94
C GLU A 38 -9.89 -17.46 -6.63
N THR A 39 -10.71 -17.62 -5.60
CA THR A 39 -10.46 -17.04 -4.27
C THR A 39 -9.99 -18.11 -3.29
N GLY A 40 -9.42 -17.68 -2.16
CA GLY A 40 -8.84 -18.60 -1.17
C GLY A 40 -7.61 -19.36 -1.68
N CYS A 41 -6.96 -18.87 -2.75
CA CYS A 41 -5.76 -19.45 -3.32
C CYS A 41 -4.52 -18.72 -2.81
N TYR A 42 -3.75 -19.37 -1.94
CA TYR A 42 -2.46 -18.87 -1.46
C TYR A 42 -1.33 -19.46 -2.30
N VAL A 43 -0.70 -18.66 -3.17
CA VAL A 43 0.46 -19.10 -3.97
C VAL A 43 1.66 -19.28 -3.05
N GLU A 44 2.20 -20.49 -2.98
CA GLU A 44 3.37 -20.81 -2.15
C GLU A 44 4.67 -20.50 -2.90
N TYR A 45 4.75 -20.92 -4.17
CA TYR A 45 5.91 -20.70 -5.02
C TYR A 45 5.60 -20.91 -6.51
N LEU A 46 6.55 -20.54 -7.36
CA LEU A 46 6.55 -20.75 -8.80
C LEU A 46 7.62 -21.78 -9.18
N GLU A 47 7.32 -22.62 -10.15
CA GLU A 47 8.24 -23.61 -10.72
C GLU A 47 8.74 -23.09 -12.06
N ALA A 48 10.04 -22.89 -12.22
CA ALA A 48 10.64 -22.57 -13.50
C ALA A 48 10.76 -23.81 -14.40
N SER A 49 10.72 -23.60 -15.71
CA SER A 49 11.08 -24.63 -16.69
C SER A 49 12.55 -25.05 -16.54
N THR A 50 12.90 -26.22 -17.07
CA THR A 50 14.27 -26.77 -16.99
C THR A 50 15.33 -25.83 -17.60
N ASP A 51 14.96 -25.06 -18.62
CA ASP A 51 15.85 -24.07 -19.25
C ASP A 51 15.88 -22.70 -18.51
N GLY A 52 15.07 -22.53 -17.46
CA GLY A 52 14.97 -21.33 -16.65
C GLY A 52 14.32 -20.13 -17.36
N LYS A 53 13.75 -20.30 -18.56
CA LYS A 53 13.24 -19.18 -19.38
C LYS A 53 11.77 -18.87 -19.15
N THR A 54 11.01 -19.81 -18.58
CA THR A 54 9.57 -19.68 -18.38
C THR A 54 9.14 -20.21 -17.01
N ILE A 55 7.94 -19.84 -16.57
CA ILE A 55 7.31 -20.47 -15.41
C ILE A 55 6.51 -21.68 -15.91
N ALA A 56 6.93 -22.87 -15.53
CA ALA A 56 6.26 -24.12 -15.87
C ALA A 56 4.98 -24.33 -15.05
N ALA A 57 4.96 -23.87 -13.79
CA ALA A 57 3.80 -24.03 -12.94
C ALA A 57 3.70 -23.04 -11.77
N ILE A 58 2.47 -22.85 -11.30
CA ILE A 58 2.14 -22.14 -10.06
C ILE A 58 1.68 -23.17 -9.03
N HIS A 59 2.34 -23.22 -7.89
CA HIS A 59 1.96 -24.06 -6.76
C HIS A 59 1.24 -23.22 -5.71
N TYR A 60 0.03 -23.62 -5.34
CA TYR A 60 -0.82 -22.84 -4.44
C TYR A 60 -1.63 -23.75 -3.53
N ARG A 61 -1.98 -23.24 -2.34
CA ARG A 61 -2.87 -23.90 -1.40
C ARG A 61 -4.27 -23.33 -1.50
N GLN A 62 -5.28 -24.20 -1.57
CA GLN A 62 -6.69 -23.82 -1.52
C GLN A 62 -7.43 -24.80 -0.62
N ASN A 63 -8.11 -24.30 0.40
CA ASN A 63 -8.81 -25.13 1.41
C ASN A 63 -7.91 -26.18 2.08
N GLY A 64 -6.66 -25.84 2.34
CA GLY A 64 -5.68 -26.74 2.97
C GLY A 64 -4.97 -27.69 1.99
N GLU A 65 -5.48 -27.89 0.78
CA GLU A 65 -4.91 -28.77 -0.23
C GLU A 65 -3.89 -28.05 -1.11
N LEU A 66 -2.77 -28.73 -1.41
CA LEU A 66 -1.80 -28.24 -2.38
C LEU A 66 -2.28 -28.55 -3.80
N LYS A 67 -2.32 -27.52 -4.64
CA LYS A 67 -2.77 -27.57 -6.04
C LYS A 67 -1.71 -26.95 -6.95
N LYS A 68 -1.78 -27.31 -8.23
CA LYS A 68 -0.88 -26.83 -9.28
C LYS A 68 -1.67 -26.43 -10.53
N VAL A 69 -1.22 -25.37 -11.19
CA VAL A 69 -1.70 -25.00 -12.54
C VAL A 69 -0.51 -24.61 -13.43
N ALA A 70 -0.60 -24.90 -14.73
CA ALA A 70 0.46 -24.64 -15.71
C ALA A 70 -0.06 -23.69 -16.82
N PRO A 71 -0.12 -22.38 -16.56
CA PRO A 71 -0.55 -21.39 -17.55
C PRO A 71 0.57 -21.08 -18.56
N LYS A 72 0.21 -20.49 -19.71
CA LYS A 72 1.18 -20.03 -20.72
C LYS A 72 1.90 -18.73 -20.35
N LEU A 73 1.27 -17.90 -19.51
CA LEU A 73 1.77 -16.62 -19.05
C LEU A 73 1.45 -16.47 -17.56
N VAL A 74 2.40 -15.94 -16.80
CA VAL A 74 2.23 -15.64 -15.37
C VAL A 74 2.51 -14.16 -15.14
N ILE A 75 1.55 -13.48 -14.52
CA ILE A 75 1.69 -12.09 -14.07
C ILE A 75 1.68 -12.12 -12.54
N LEU A 76 2.78 -11.70 -11.93
CA LEU A 76 2.91 -11.64 -10.48
C LEU A 76 2.44 -10.26 -9.98
N SER A 77 1.33 -10.23 -9.24
CA SER A 77 0.72 -8.99 -8.74
C SER A 77 0.27 -9.13 -7.28
N ALA A 78 1.10 -9.74 -6.44
CA ALA A 78 0.78 -10.04 -5.04
C ALA A 78 1.12 -8.87 -4.07
N GLY A 79 1.38 -7.66 -4.59
CA GLY A 79 1.89 -6.52 -3.83
C GLY A 79 3.39 -6.64 -3.53
N ALA A 80 3.99 -5.55 -3.06
CA ALA A 80 5.45 -5.41 -2.93
C ALA A 80 6.10 -6.53 -2.08
N VAL A 81 5.51 -6.86 -0.93
CA VAL A 81 6.04 -7.88 -0.01
C VAL A 81 5.82 -9.29 -0.55
N ASN A 82 4.57 -9.69 -0.82
CA ASN A 82 4.31 -11.10 -1.18
C ASN A 82 4.85 -11.46 -2.56
N SER A 83 4.99 -10.50 -3.49
CA SER A 83 5.63 -10.79 -4.78
C SER A 83 7.10 -11.13 -4.59
N ALA A 84 7.82 -10.38 -3.74
CA ALA A 84 9.20 -10.72 -3.38
C ALA A 84 9.28 -12.08 -2.67
N VAL A 85 8.38 -12.34 -1.71
CA VAL A 85 8.33 -13.62 -0.96
C VAL A 85 8.12 -14.81 -1.89
N ILE A 86 7.16 -14.73 -2.83
CA ILE A 86 6.89 -15.80 -3.79
C ILE A 86 8.14 -16.09 -4.62
N LEU A 87 8.82 -15.06 -5.12
CA LEU A 87 10.06 -15.23 -5.89
C LEU A 87 11.18 -15.84 -5.04
N LEU A 88 11.40 -15.33 -3.82
CA LEU A 88 12.44 -15.83 -2.91
C LEU A 88 12.20 -17.27 -2.45
N ARG A 89 10.95 -17.70 -2.28
CA ARG A 89 10.59 -19.09 -1.95
C ARG A 89 10.65 -20.04 -3.14
N SER A 90 10.66 -19.50 -4.36
CA SER A 90 10.61 -20.32 -5.56
C SER A 90 11.93 -21.03 -5.80
N PRO A 91 11.93 -22.35 -6.08
CA PRO A 91 13.15 -23.09 -6.33
C PRO A 91 13.95 -22.49 -7.50
N SER A 92 15.26 -22.33 -7.29
CA SER A 92 16.22 -21.88 -8.30
C SER A 92 17.49 -22.71 -8.23
N ALA A 93 18.24 -22.76 -9.34
CA ALA A 93 19.47 -23.56 -9.43
C ALA A 93 20.57 -23.09 -8.46
N ASP A 94 20.58 -21.80 -8.12
CA ASP A 94 21.52 -21.18 -7.20
C ASP A 94 21.01 -21.08 -5.76
N GLY A 95 19.76 -21.50 -5.50
CA GLY A 95 19.13 -21.45 -4.19
C GLY A 95 18.70 -20.05 -3.71
N ASN A 96 18.87 -19.00 -4.52
CA ASN A 96 18.58 -17.61 -4.14
C ASN A 96 17.16 -17.13 -4.47
N GLY A 97 16.31 -18.02 -4.99
CA GLY A 97 14.97 -17.68 -5.45
C GLY A 97 14.91 -17.36 -6.95
N LEU A 98 13.71 -17.39 -7.51
CA LEU A 98 13.51 -17.08 -8.93
C LEU A 98 13.71 -15.60 -9.23
N ALA A 99 14.22 -15.34 -10.44
CA ALA A 99 14.53 -14.00 -10.95
C ALA A 99 15.50 -13.19 -10.06
N ASN A 100 16.26 -13.85 -9.18
CA ASN A 100 17.09 -13.17 -8.18
C ASN A 100 18.60 -13.24 -8.45
N ARG A 101 19.03 -13.37 -9.72
CA ARG A 101 20.47 -13.40 -10.06
C ARG A 101 21.25 -12.14 -9.63
N SER A 102 20.54 -11.02 -9.47
CA SER A 102 21.10 -9.73 -9.05
C SER A 102 21.04 -9.53 -7.52
N ASP A 103 20.47 -10.49 -6.79
CA ASP A 103 20.13 -10.38 -5.37
C ASP A 103 19.25 -9.15 -5.04
N GLN A 104 18.51 -8.60 -6.02
CA GLN A 104 17.65 -7.42 -5.80
C GLN A 104 16.23 -7.77 -5.35
N VAL A 105 15.79 -9.02 -5.48
CA VAL A 105 14.45 -9.41 -5.06
C VAL A 105 14.33 -9.21 -3.54
N GLY A 106 13.32 -8.44 -3.15
CA GLY A 106 13.05 -8.08 -1.77
C GLY A 106 13.87 -6.90 -1.24
N ARG A 107 14.95 -6.45 -1.91
CA ARG A 107 15.77 -5.31 -1.48
C ARG A 107 15.17 -3.96 -1.85
N ASN A 108 15.74 -2.89 -1.27
CA ASN A 108 15.34 -1.50 -1.49
C ASN A 108 13.88 -1.26 -1.07
N PHE A 109 13.44 -1.93 0.00
CA PHE A 109 12.13 -1.70 0.55
C PHE A 109 12.04 -0.27 1.09
N MET A 110 11.12 0.50 0.53
CA MET A 110 10.85 1.88 0.89
C MET A 110 9.42 2.01 1.41
N ASN A 111 9.20 2.93 2.33
CA ASN A 111 7.88 3.33 2.77
C ASN A 111 7.78 4.86 2.79
N HIS A 112 6.55 5.36 2.92
CA HIS A 112 6.33 6.77 3.16
C HIS A 112 6.62 7.11 4.63
N ASN A 113 7.43 8.14 4.84
CA ASN A 113 7.61 8.80 6.12
C ASN A 113 6.59 9.92 6.20
N SER A 114 5.47 9.63 6.89
CA SER A 114 4.29 10.48 6.83
C SER A 114 3.95 11.13 8.16
N SER A 115 3.51 12.37 8.09
CA SER A 115 2.96 13.14 9.21
C SER A 115 1.62 13.76 8.83
N ALA A 116 0.69 13.79 9.79
CA ALA A 116 -0.55 14.54 9.67
C ALA A 116 -0.38 15.90 10.36
N MET A 117 -0.75 16.98 9.68
CA MET A 117 -0.75 18.34 10.22
C MET A 117 -2.14 18.95 10.14
N LEU A 118 -2.63 19.49 11.26
CA LEU A 118 -3.93 20.17 11.33
C LEU A 118 -3.69 21.68 11.30
N ALA A 119 -4.17 22.37 10.26
CA ALA A 119 -4.22 23.82 10.22
C ALA A 119 -5.60 24.29 10.69
N ILE A 120 -5.69 24.87 11.89
CA ILE A 120 -6.97 25.19 12.55
C ILE A 120 -7.23 26.70 12.50
N ASP A 121 -8.39 27.11 11.97
CA ASP A 121 -8.92 28.46 12.15
C ASP A 121 -10.17 28.43 13.06
N PRO A 122 -10.06 28.85 14.33
CA PRO A 122 -11.19 28.77 15.27
C PRO A 122 -12.38 29.67 14.86
N ARG A 123 -12.19 30.60 13.93
CA ARG A 123 -13.24 31.53 13.47
C ARG A 123 -14.05 30.97 12.32
N ARG A 124 -13.54 29.96 11.61
CA ARG A 124 -14.16 29.42 10.40
C ARG A 124 -14.32 27.91 10.49
N ARG A 125 -15.57 27.47 10.40
CA ARG A 125 -15.88 26.04 10.27
C ARG A 125 -15.53 25.56 8.85
N ASN A 126 -14.88 24.41 8.76
CA ASN A 126 -14.71 23.63 7.54
C ASN A 126 -15.92 22.70 7.37
N ASP A 127 -16.69 22.93 6.31
CA ASP A 127 -17.91 22.18 5.96
C ASP A 127 -17.64 21.05 4.94
N ALA A 128 -16.38 20.83 4.55
CA ALA A 128 -16.01 19.76 3.63
C ALA A 128 -16.21 18.38 4.27
N VAL A 129 -16.93 17.51 3.57
CA VAL A 129 -17.02 16.07 3.89
C VAL A 129 -15.85 15.30 3.27
N TYR A 130 -15.42 15.72 2.08
CA TYR A 130 -14.27 15.19 1.34
C TYR A 130 -13.37 16.34 0.95
N GLN A 131 -12.06 16.21 1.18
CA GLN A 131 -11.13 17.33 0.98
C GLN A 131 -9.77 16.96 0.37
N LYS A 132 -9.62 15.86 -0.37
CA LYS A 132 -8.34 15.48 -0.98
C LYS A 132 -8.10 16.09 -2.37
N THR A 133 -8.16 17.42 -2.50
CA THR A 133 -8.11 18.09 -3.82
C THR A 133 -6.91 18.99 -4.04
N LEU A 134 -6.16 19.34 -2.98
CA LEU A 134 -4.95 20.15 -3.09
C LEU A 134 -3.72 19.28 -2.80
N MET A 135 -2.71 19.42 -3.65
CA MET A 135 -1.40 18.81 -3.48
C MET A 135 -0.32 19.68 -4.13
N LEU A 136 0.90 19.57 -3.63
CA LEU A 136 2.09 20.22 -4.16
C LEU A 136 3.27 19.24 -4.11
N ASN A 137 4.05 19.25 -5.18
CA ASN A 137 5.25 18.42 -5.36
C ASN A 137 6.47 19.27 -5.69
N ASP A 138 6.39 20.60 -5.51
CA ASP A 138 7.45 21.53 -5.91
C ASP A 138 8.79 21.23 -5.23
N TYR A 139 8.75 20.57 -4.06
CA TYR A 139 9.92 20.21 -3.27
C TYR A 139 10.22 18.71 -3.25
N TYR A 140 9.62 17.94 -4.17
CA TYR A 140 9.69 16.48 -4.14
C TYR A 140 11.12 15.95 -4.27
N LEU A 141 11.93 16.55 -5.14
CA LEU A 141 13.32 16.15 -5.38
C LEU A 141 14.35 17.06 -4.70
N SER A 142 13.99 18.28 -4.33
CA SER A 142 14.91 19.27 -3.75
C SER A 142 14.16 20.36 -3.00
N ASP A 143 14.76 20.88 -1.93
CA ASP A 143 14.29 22.06 -1.20
C ASP A 143 14.62 23.42 -1.89
N GLY A 144 15.28 23.39 -3.05
CA GLY A 144 15.75 24.57 -3.77
C GLY A 144 16.95 25.28 -3.12
N LYS A 145 17.53 24.72 -2.06
CA LYS A 145 18.66 25.27 -1.29
C LYS A 145 19.70 24.19 -0.94
N SER A 146 19.98 23.30 -1.90
CA SER A 146 20.95 22.19 -1.77
C SER A 146 20.72 21.22 -0.60
N GLY A 147 19.56 21.28 0.04
CA GLY A 147 19.14 20.36 1.10
C GLY A 147 18.49 19.10 0.56
N LYS A 148 17.93 18.31 1.49
CA LYS A 148 17.31 17.01 1.20
C LYS A 148 15.97 17.18 0.47
N PRO A 149 15.51 16.15 -0.27
CA PRO A 149 14.17 16.14 -0.85
C PRO A 149 13.11 16.24 0.25
N LEU A 150 12.17 17.19 0.12
CA LEU A 150 11.11 17.43 1.12
C LEU A 150 9.81 16.68 0.81
N GLY A 151 9.78 15.99 -0.34
CA GLY A 151 8.69 15.11 -0.72
C GLY A 151 7.40 15.83 -1.13
N ASN A 152 6.27 15.22 -0.80
CA ASN A 152 4.93 15.65 -1.20
C ASN A 152 4.17 16.25 -0.02
N VAL A 153 3.38 17.27 -0.31
CA VAL A 153 2.34 17.74 0.60
C VAL A 153 1.00 17.65 -0.11
N GLN A 154 0.02 17.03 0.52
CA GLN A 154 -1.34 16.92 0.01
C GLN A 154 -2.34 17.08 1.13
N LEU A 155 -3.60 17.31 0.80
CA LEU A 155 -4.67 17.21 1.79
C LEU A 155 -4.90 15.76 2.21
N LEU A 156 -5.05 15.56 3.52
CA LEU A 156 -5.51 14.31 4.11
C LEU A 156 -7.04 14.21 3.98
N GLY A 157 -7.60 13.01 4.13
CA GLY A 157 -9.04 12.88 4.26
C GLY A 157 -9.51 13.61 5.50
N LYS A 158 -10.79 13.98 5.52
CA LYS A 158 -11.34 14.75 6.61
C LYS A 158 -11.19 13.97 7.91
N ILE A 159 -10.42 14.51 8.84
CA ILE A 159 -10.30 13.98 10.19
C ILE A 159 -11.55 14.39 10.97
N ASP A 160 -12.08 13.44 11.76
CA ASP A 160 -13.16 13.68 12.73
C ASP A 160 -12.65 13.55 14.18
N GLY A 161 -13.50 13.93 15.15
CA GLY A 161 -13.14 13.88 16.56
C GLY A 161 -12.84 12.47 17.09
N ASN A 162 -13.41 11.42 16.50
CA ASN A 162 -13.15 10.04 16.89
C ASN A 162 -11.74 9.61 16.45
N MET A 163 -11.32 10.00 15.25
CA MET A 163 -9.95 9.79 14.76
C MET A 163 -8.93 10.52 15.63
N LEU A 164 -9.22 11.78 16.03
CA LEU A 164 -8.33 12.52 16.93
C LEU A 164 -8.23 11.87 18.31
N ARG A 165 -9.34 11.34 18.85
CA ARG A 165 -9.37 10.70 20.18
C ARG A 165 -8.36 9.56 20.32
N ALA A 166 -8.02 8.87 19.23
CA ALA A 166 -7.01 7.81 19.24
C ALA A 166 -5.62 8.32 19.64
N ASN A 167 -5.31 9.59 19.36
CA ASN A 167 -4.01 10.21 19.65
C ASN A 167 -4.03 11.13 20.88
N VAL A 168 -5.21 11.61 21.31
CA VAL A 168 -5.38 12.52 22.45
C VAL A 168 -6.51 12.06 23.37
N LYS A 169 -6.27 10.96 24.10
CA LYS A 169 -7.27 10.21 24.87
C LYS A 169 -8.02 11.02 25.93
N TYR A 170 -7.35 12.00 26.55
CA TYR A 170 -7.89 12.78 27.68
C TYR A 170 -8.66 14.03 27.27
N THR A 171 -8.67 14.39 25.98
CA THR A 171 -9.37 15.59 25.51
C THR A 171 -10.87 15.34 25.41
N PRO A 172 -11.74 16.26 25.92
CA PRO A 172 -13.19 16.13 25.80
C PRO A 172 -13.66 16.04 24.34
N GLY A 173 -14.71 15.26 24.08
CA GLY A 173 -15.20 15.02 22.71
C GLY A 173 -15.59 16.29 21.96
N PHE A 174 -16.34 17.19 22.61
CA PHE A 174 -16.76 18.45 22.00
C PHE A 174 -15.57 19.32 21.55
N ALA A 175 -14.43 19.26 22.25
CA ALA A 175 -13.24 20.01 21.88
C ALA A 175 -12.54 19.38 20.66
N LEU A 176 -12.52 18.04 20.58
CA LEU A 176 -12.01 17.33 19.40
C LEU A 176 -12.90 17.56 18.17
N ASP A 177 -14.21 17.53 18.34
CA ASP A 177 -15.18 17.82 17.28
C ASP A 177 -15.05 19.28 16.79
N PHE A 178 -14.81 20.22 17.72
CA PHE A 178 -14.51 21.61 17.38
C PHE A 178 -13.21 21.72 16.59
N MET A 179 -12.11 21.13 17.08
CA MET A 179 -10.83 21.14 16.36
C MET A 179 -10.95 20.54 14.96
N ALA A 180 -11.53 19.34 14.85
CA ALA A 180 -11.76 18.67 13.58
C ALA A 180 -12.64 19.50 12.65
N GLY A 181 -13.73 20.08 13.15
CA GLY A 181 -14.64 20.93 12.37
C GLY A 181 -14.04 22.26 11.91
N HIS A 182 -12.89 22.66 12.43
CA HIS A 182 -12.20 23.91 12.11
C HIS A 182 -10.81 23.70 11.47
N ALA A 183 -10.45 22.45 11.19
CA ALA A 183 -9.16 22.07 10.63
C ALA A 183 -9.23 21.90 9.10
N VAL A 184 -8.15 22.34 8.43
CA VAL A 184 -7.72 21.81 7.14
C VAL A 184 -6.63 20.77 7.43
N ASP A 185 -6.88 19.54 6.99
CA ASP A 185 -6.05 18.39 7.37
C ASP A 185 -5.03 18.13 6.25
N TRP A 186 -3.74 18.23 6.57
CA TRP A 186 -2.63 18.04 5.63
C TRP A 186 -1.91 16.72 5.90
N TYR A 187 -1.50 16.07 4.82
CA TYR A 187 -0.65 14.89 4.81
C TYR A 187 0.71 15.28 4.22
N LEU A 188 1.74 15.22 5.05
CA LEU A 188 3.11 15.55 4.70
C LEU A 188 3.85 14.24 4.51
N MET A 189 4.46 14.01 3.35
CA MET A 189 5.11 12.76 3.00
C MET A 189 6.52 13.00 2.49
N CYS A 190 7.50 12.48 3.21
CA CYS A 190 8.80 12.14 2.63
C CYS A 190 8.82 10.64 2.31
N GLU A 191 9.85 10.18 1.61
CA GLU A 191 10.03 8.77 1.29
C GLU A 191 11.38 8.27 1.79
N ASP A 192 11.42 7.01 2.21
CA ASP A 192 12.69 6.32 2.39
C ASP A 192 13.46 6.29 1.06
N LEU A 193 14.78 6.44 1.15
CA LEU A 193 15.69 6.20 0.04
C LEU A 193 15.87 4.69 -0.19
N PRO A 194 16.24 4.27 -1.41
CA PRO A 194 16.47 2.85 -1.71
C PRO A 194 17.76 2.36 -1.02
N ASP A 195 17.62 1.84 0.20
CA ASP A 195 18.69 1.14 0.91
C ASP A 195 18.65 -0.36 0.54
N PRO A 196 19.69 -0.92 -0.09
CA PRO A 196 19.76 -2.34 -0.41
C PRO A 196 19.58 -3.26 0.80
N GLU A 197 19.90 -2.78 2.00
CA GLU A 197 19.78 -3.52 3.25
C GLU A 197 18.42 -3.34 3.94
N SER A 198 17.58 -2.45 3.44
CA SER A 198 16.15 -2.44 3.74
C SER A 198 15.49 -3.48 2.83
N ARG A 199 15.18 -4.68 3.36
CA ARG A 199 14.75 -5.81 2.54
C ARG A 199 13.73 -6.74 3.17
N ILE A 200 12.95 -7.39 2.31
CA ILE A 200 12.13 -8.56 2.58
C ILE A 200 12.98 -9.81 2.36
N MET A 201 12.89 -10.75 3.30
CA MET A 201 13.54 -12.05 3.28
C MET A 201 12.53 -13.13 3.70
N VAL A 202 12.92 -14.39 3.53
CA VAL A 202 12.10 -15.55 3.90
C VAL A 202 12.93 -16.50 4.74
N ASP A 203 12.32 -17.06 5.78
CA ASP A 203 12.88 -18.16 6.58
C ASP A 203 11.81 -19.25 6.68
N GLY A 204 11.92 -20.26 5.82
CA GLY A 204 10.85 -21.24 5.61
C GLY A 204 9.50 -20.59 5.32
N LYS A 205 8.57 -20.71 6.28
CA LYS A 205 7.20 -20.16 6.17
C LYS A 205 7.07 -18.73 6.69
N ASP A 206 8.08 -18.22 7.38
CA ASP A 206 8.07 -16.88 7.93
C ASP A 206 8.53 -15.85 6.89
N ILE A 207 8.03 -14.63 7.04
CA ILE A 207 8.43 -13.46 6.25
C ILE A 207 9.19 -12.56 7.20
N ILE A 208 10.44 -12.25 6.84
CA ILE A 208 11.28 -11.35 7.62
C ILE A 208 11.32 -10.01 6.89
N MET A 209 10.85 -8.96 7.55
CA MET A 209 10.92 -7.59 7.04
C MET A 209 11.99 -6.84 7.83
N GLN A 210 13.12 -6.56 7.18
CA GLN A 210 14.14 -5.67 7.70
C GLN A 210 13.96 -4.31 7.07
N TRP A 211 13.34 -3.37 7.82
CA TRP A 211 13.08 -2.03 7.32
C TRP A 211 14.04 -1.01 7.95
N ARG A 212 14.84 -0.34 7.12
CA ARG A 212 15.70 0.77 7.53
C ARG A 212 15.07 2.09 7.10
N ARG A 213 14.55 2.83 8.06
CA ARG A 213 14.01 4.18 7.80
C ARG A 213 15.13 5.13 7.43
N SER A 214 14.89 5.97 6.44
CA SER A 214 15.78 7.05 6.03
C SER A 214 14.96 8.32 5.76
N ASN A 215 15.59 9.44 5.43
CA ASN A 215 14.89 10.70 5.13
C ASN A 215 13.87 11.15 6.22
N MET A 216 14.24 10.97 7.48
CA MET A 216 13.43 11.29 8.67
C MET A 216 13.70 12.70 9.24
N GLN A 217 14.59 13.47 8.59
CA GLN A 217 15.06 14.78 9.04
C GLN A 217 14.84 15.83 7.97
#